data_AF-A0A962SZK7-F1
#
_entry.id   AF-A0A962SZK7-F1
#
_cell.length_a   1.000
_cell.length_b   1.000
_cell.length_c   1.000
_cell.angle_alpha   90.00
_cell.angle_beta   90.00
_cell.angle_gamma   90.00
#
_symmetry.space_group_name_H-M   'P 1'
#
loop_
_entity.id
_entity.type
_entity.pdbx_description
1 polymer ?
#
loop_
_entity_poly.entity_id
_entity_poly.type
_entity_poly.pdbx_seq_one_letter_code
_entity_poly.pdbx_strand_id
1 'polypeptide(L)' 'MTPNDFSRLANEGFNRIPVAREVLADLDTPLSAYLRLADAPYSYLLESVQGG' A
#
# COMPACT_ATOMS: atom_id res chain seq x y z
N MET A 1 -6.72 -6.68 8.78
CA MET A 1 -6.07 -6.62 10.11
C MET A 1 -7.07 -6.09 11.11
N THR A 2 -7.37 -6.84 12.18
CA THR A 2 -8.17 -6.29 13.30
C THR A 2 -7.26 -5.63 14.34
N PRO A 3 -7.78 -4.75 15.22
CA PRO A 3 -6.99 -4.19 16.32
C PRO A 3 -6.39 -5.26 17.24
N ASN A 4 -7.09 -6.39 17.43
CA ASN A 4 -6.59 -7.49 18.26
C ASN A 4 -5.41 -8.21 17.60
N ASP A 5 -5.46 -8.43 16.28
CA ASP A 5 -4.36 -9.02 15.53
C ASP A 5 -3.10 -8.16 15.59
N PHE A 6 -3.26 -6.83 15.47
CA PHE A 6 -2.16 -5.88 15.58
C PHE A 6 -1.53 -5.91 16.98
N SER A 7 -2.35 -5.84 18.04
CA SER A 7 -1.88 -5.89 19.43
C SER A 7 -1.13 -7.18 19.76
N ARG A 8 -1.60 -8.33 19.23
CA ARG A 8 -0.90 -9.60 19.37
C ARG A 8 0.50 -9.54 18.76
N LEU A 9 0.62 -9.08 17.51
CA LEU A 9 1.91 -8.96 16.83
C LEU A 9 2.85 -7.96 17.52
N ALA A 10 2.31 -6.85 18.06
CA ALA A 10 3.09 -5.90 18.83
C ALA A 10 3.66 -6.54 20.11
N ASN A 11 2.85 -7.34 20.82
CA ASN A 11 3.27 -8.07 22.02
C ASN A 11 4.30 -9.18 21.72
N GLU A 12 4.31 -9.72 20.50
CA GLU A 12 5.34 -10.66 20.02
C GLU A 12 6.68 -9.96 19.73
N GLY A 13 6.74 -8.62 19.80
CA GLY A 13 7.98 -7.84 19.65
C GLY A 13 8.26 -7.36 18.22
N PHE A 14 7.31 -7.50 17.29
CA PHE A 14 7.47 -6.95 15.94
C PHE A 14 7.45 -5.42 15.96
N ASN A 15 8.52 -4.80 15.44
CA ASN A 15 8.66 -3.34 15.39
C ASN A 15 8.06 -2.70 14.11
N ARG A 16 7.60 -3.51 13.15
CA ARG A 16 6.94 -3.08 11.91
C ARG A 16 5.84 -4.06 11.56
N ILE A 17 4.59 -3.61 11.63
CA ILE A 17 3.41 -4.43 11.36
C ILE A 17 2.62 -3.74 10.25
N PRO A 18 2.57 -4.28 9.01
CA PRO A 18 1.82 -3.67 7.94
C PRO A 18 0.32 -3.81 8.17
N VAL A 19 -0.41 -2.71 7.96
CA VAL A 19 -1.87 -2.70 7.95
C VAL A 19 -2.31 -2.36 6.53
N ALA A 20 -2.86 -3.34 5.84
CA ALA A 20 -3.31 -3.20 4.47
C ALA A 20 -4.82 -3.46 4.35
N ARG A 21 -5.41 -2.93 3.29
CA ARG A 21 -6.75 -3.25 2.81
C ARG A 21 -6.72 -3.39 1.30
N GLU A 22 -7.61 -4.22 0.79
CA GLU A 22 -7.87 -4.32 -0.65
C GLU A 22 -9.09 -3.46 -1.00
N VAL A 23 -9.07 -2.88 -2.19
CA VAL A 23 -10.14 -2.05 -2.75
C VAL A 23 -10.30 -2.38 -4.23
N LEU A 24 -11.51 -2.21 -4.77
CA LEU A 24 -11.75 -2.35 -6.20
C LEU A 24 -11.15 -1.14 -6.94
N ALA A 25 -10.38 -1.38 -7.99
CA ALA A 25 -9.66 -0.36 -8.74
C ALA A 25 -9.77 -0.57 -10.27
N ASP A 26 -10.85 -1.21 -10.73
CA ASP A 26 -11.02 -1.64 -12.12
C ASP A 26 -10.98 -0.50 -13.14
N LEU A 27 -11.21 0.74 -12.70
CA LEU A 27 -11.20 1.95 -13.52
C LEU A 27 -9.92 2.77 -13.37
N ASP A 28 -8.98 2.33 -12.53
CA ASP A 28 -7.72 3.00 -12.32
C ASP A 28 -6.58 2.24 -13.01
N THR A 29 -5.70 2.99 -13.66
CA THR A 29 -4.37 2.52 -14.08
C THR A 29 -3.37 2.87 -12.98
N PRO A 30 -2.15 2.28 -12.97
CA PRO A 30 -1.15 2.67 -11.96
C PRO A 30 -0.88 4.17 -11.92
N LEU A 31 -0.83 4.85 -13.08
CA LEU A 31 -0.68 6.30 -13.16
C LEU A 31 -1.90 7.07 -12.62
N SER A 32 -3.14 6.66 -12.96
CA SER A 32 -4.31 7.38 -12.44
C SER A 32 -4.47 7.19 -10.94
N ALA A 33 -4.13 6.01 -10.40
CA ALA A 33 -4.10 5.75 -8.97
C ALA A 33 -3.06 6.62 -8.26
N TYR A 34 -1.85 6.74 -8.82
CA TYR A 34 -0.80 7.60 -8.28
C TYR A 34 -1.23 9.06 -8.21
N LEU A 35 -1.78 9.61 -9.30
CA LEU A 35 -2.24 11.01 -9.34
C LEU A 35 -3.34 11.29 -8.30
N ARG A 36 -4.20 10.30 -8.01
CA ARG A 36 -5.27 10.43 -7.00
C ARG A 36 -4.77 10.32 -5.57
N LEU A 37 -3.79 9.46 -5.30
CA LEU A 37 -3.37 9.10 -3.94
C LEU A 37 -2.12 9.82 -3.46
N ALA A 38 -1.24 10.22 -4.37
CA ALA A 38 0.15 10.50 -4.04
C ALA A 38 0.77 11.64 -4.88
N ASP A 39 0.01 12.51 -5.54
CA ASP A 39 0.55 13.67 -6.28
C ASP A 39 1.03 14.79 -5.34
N ALA A 40 2.11 14.53 -4.58
CA ALA A 40 2.66 15.41 -3.56
C ALA A 40 4.18 15.21 -3.41
N PRO A 41 4.93 16.14 -2.78
CA PRO A 41 6.37 15.96 -2.57
C PRO A 41 6.73 14.64 -1.87
N TYR A 42 7.84 14.03 -2.28
CA TYR A 42 8.38 12.77 -1.75
C TYR A 42 7.54 11.52 -2.00
N SER A 43 6.56 11.59 -2.90
CA SER A 43 5.91 10.40 -3.44
C SER A 43 6.68 9.80 -4.61
N TYR A 44 6.34 8.56 -4.96
CA TYR A 44 6.99 7.82 -6.03
C TYR A 44 6.00 6.90 -6.75
N LEU A 45 6.12 6.81 -8.07
CA LEU A 45 5.51 5.79 -8.92
C LEU A 45 6.62 4.91 -9.47
N LEU A 46 6.55 3.60 -9.21
CA LEU A 46 7.50 2.61 -9.68
C LEU A 46 6.76 1.64 -10.61
N GLU A 47 7.04 1.71 -11.91
CA GLU A 47 6.48 0.79 -12.92
C GLU A 47 7.62 -0.03 -13.55
N SER A 48 7.33 -1.27 -13.91
CA SER A 48 8.29 -2.17 -14.57
C SER A 48 7.61 -2.85 -15.74
N VAL A 49 8.22 -2.75 -16.92
CA VAL A 49 7.80 -3.49 -18.11
C VAL A 49 8.79 -4.63 -18.33
N GLN A 50 8.26 -5.84 -18.45
CA GLN A 50 9.07 -7.02 -18.74
C GLN A 50 8.82 -7.46 -20.18
N GLY A 51 9.86 -7.43 -21.03
CA GLY A 51 9.83 -8.05 -22.36
C GLY A 51 9.74 -7.14 -23.57
N GLY A 52 9.39 -5.85 -23.43
CA GLY A 52 9.28 -4.92 -24.56
C GLY A 52 8.02 -5.10 -25.39
#